data_AF-A0A845YZQ4-F1
#
_entry.id   AF-A0A845YZQ4-F1
#
_cell.length_a   1.000
_cell.length_b   1.000
_cell.length_c   1.000
_cell.angle_alpha   90.00
_cell.angle_beta   90.00
_cell.angle_gamma   90.00
#
_symmetry.space_group_name_H-M   'P 1'
#
loop_
_entity.id
_entity.type
_entity.pdbx_description
1 polymer ?
#
loop_
_entity_poly.entity_id
_entity_poly.type
_entity_poly.pdbx_seq_one_letter_code
_entity_poly.pdbx_strand_id
1 'polypeptide(L)'
;MTAFNLTNQNLETILNRALEGYDLSTAETLLLLSPTSQANFGKLPLTQLPTEITTIQKTADKLRQQQVGDTITYVINRNINFTNICEQHCSFCAFRRDE
;
A
#
# COMPACT_ATOMS: atom_id res chain seq x y z
N MET A 1 -8.50 -11.72 -20.46
CA MET A 1 -8.03 -11.23 -19.16
C MET A 1 -7.84 -12.43 -18.26
N THR A 2 -6.62 -12.91 -18.10
CA THR A 2 -6.29 -13.97 -17.14
C THR A 2 -6.51 -13.42 -15.73
N ALA A 3 -7.40 -14.04 -14.97
CA ALA A 3 -7.59 -13.70 -13.57
C ALA A 3 -6.32 -14.09 -12.80
N PHE A 4 -5.55 -13.09 -12.38
CA PHE A 4 -4.46 -13.27 -11.43
C PHE A 4 -5.09 -13.46 -10.05
N ASN A 5 -5.31 -14.71 -9.65
CA ASN A 5 -5.87 -15.03 -8.33
C ASN A 5 -4.74 -15.21 -7.33
N LEU A 6 -4.73 -14.40 -6.28
CA LEU A 6 -3.88 -14.61 -5.12
C LEU A 6 -4.30 -15.90 -4.40
N THR A 7 -3.33 -16.77 -4.13
CA THR A 7 -3.51 -17.99 -3.34
C THR A 7 -2.54 -17.94 -2.17
N ASN A 8 -2.80 -18.68 -1.09
CA ASN A 8 -1.87 -18.71 0.05
C ASN A 8 -0.46 -19.16 -0.37
N GLN A 9 -0.36 -20.11 -1.31
CA GLN A 9 0.92 -20.64 -1.77
C GLN A 9 1.73 -19.62 -2.57
N ASN A 10 1.11 -18.87 -3.49
CA ASN A 10 1.82 -17.85 -4.24
C ASN A 10 2.13 -16.62 -3.38
N LEU A 11 1.25 -16.27 -2.42
CA LEU A 11 1.49 -15.21 -1.44
C LEU A 11 2.75 -15.48 -0.61
N GLU A 12 2.83 -16.65 0.02
CA GLU A 12 4.00 -17.02 0.84
C GLU A 12 5.29 -17.04 0.01
N THR A 13 5.24 -17.55 -1.22
CA THR A 13 6.39 -17.60 -2.13
C THR A 13 6.91 -16.20 -2.43
N ILE A 14 6.02 -15.27 -2.77
CA ILE A 14 6.37 -13.87 -3.08
C ILE A 14 6.98 -13.19 -1.85
N LEU A 15 6.32 -13.32 -0.70
CA LEU A 15 6.74 -12.65 0.54
C LEU A 15 8.07 -13.20 1.07
N ASN A 16 8.32 -14.50 0.96
CA ASN A 16 9.61 -15.09 1.36
C ASN A 16 10.75 -14.60 0.47
N ARG A 17 10.54 -14.51 -0.85
CA ARG A 17 11.53 -13.89 -1.76
C ARG A 17 11.81 -12.43 -1.40
N ALA A 18 10.78 -11.65 -1.08
CA ALA A 18 10.97 -10.28 -0.65
C ALA A 18 11.80 -10.20 0.65
N LEU A 19 11.57 -11.10 1.61
CA LEU A 19 12.35 -11.23 2.84
C LEU A 19 13.82 -11.63 2.63
N GLU A 20 14.12 -12.29 1.51
CA GLU A 20 15.49 -12.61 1.08
C GLU A 20 16.19 -11.42 0.39
N GLY A 21 15.48 -10.30 0.19
CA GLY A 21 16.00 -9.07 -0.41
C GLY A 21 15.83 -8.97 -1.92
N TYR A 22 15.04 -9.84 -2.55
CA TYR A 22 14.70 -9.73 -3.97
C TYR A 22 13.59 -8.71 -4.23
N ASP A 23 13.71 -7.97 -5.32
CA ASP A 23 12.65 -7.06 -5.78
C ASP A 23 11.40 -7.82 -6.24
N LEU A 24 10.24 -7.18 -6.03
CA LEU A 24 8.96 -7.64 -6.58
C LEU A 24 8.92 -7.37 -8.09
N SER A 25 8.58 -8.39 -8.87
CA SER A 25 8.24 -8.23 -10.28
C SER A 25 6.87 -7.58 -10.46
N THR A 26 6.58 -7.08 -11.66
CA THR A 26 5.27 -6.53 -12.00
C THR A 26 4.14 -7.55 -11.81
N ALA A 27 4.37 -8.82 -12.16
CA ALA A 27 3.38 -9.88 -12.00
C ALA A 27 3.07 -10.16 -10.52
N GLU A 28 4.11 -10.22 -9.68
CA GLU A 28 3.97 -10.42 -8.23
C GLU A 28 3.27 -9.23 -7.58
N THR A 29 3.59 -8.01 -8.01
CA THR A 29 2.93 -6.77 -7.55
C THR A 29 1.44 -6.77 -7.89
N LEU A 30 1.07 -7.16 -9.11
CA LEU A 30 -0.34 -7.26 -9.51
C LEU A 30 -1.11 -8.29 -8.68
N LEU A 31 -0.47 -9.40 -8.30
CA LEU A 31 -1.06 -10.39 -7.40
C LEU A 31 -1.27 -9.82 -5.99
N LEU A 32 -0.26 -9.15 -5.42
CA LEU A 32 -0.36 -8.56 -4.08
C LEU A 32 -1.39 -7.42 -4.00
N LEU A 33 -1.60 -6.69 -5.10
CA LEU A 33 -2.60 -5.62 -5.21
C LEU A 33 -3.98 -6.12 -5.65
N SER A 34 -4.13 -7.40 -5.96
CA SER A 34 -5.41 -7.96 -6.39
C SER A 34 -6.46 -7.89 -5.27
N PRO A 35 -7.76 -7.80 -5.61
CA PRO A 35 -8.81 -7.67 -4.60
C PRO A 35 -8.80 -8.82 -3.61
N THR A 36 -8.84 -8.50 -2.32
CA THR A 36 -8.97 -9.52 -1.27
C THR A 36 -10.32 -10.24 -1.39
N SER A 37 -10.39 -11.46 -0.87
CA SER A 37 -11.63 -12.26 -0.80
C SER A 37 -12.76 -11.57 0.00
N GLN A 38 -12.45 -10.60 0.85
CA GLN A 38 -13.44 -9.83 1.62
C GLN A 38 -13.73 -8.45 1.02
N ALA A 39 -14.98 -8.25 0.61
CA ALA A 39 -15.50 -6.92 0.29
C ALA A 39 -15.47 -6.00 1.53
N ASN A 40 -15.19 -4.71 1.33
CA ASN A 40 -15.15 -3.67 2.37
C ASN A 40 -14.04 -3.83 3.43
N PHE A 41 -12.93 -4.49 3.10
CA PHE A 41 -11.74 -4.57 3.97
C PHE A 41 -11.36 -3.25 4.65
N GLY A 42 -11.38 -2.12 3.92
CA GLY A 42 -11.02 -0.80 4.46
C GLY A 42 -11.92 -0.26 5.59
N LYS A 43 -13.01 -0.97 5.94
CA LYS A 43 -13.88 -0.66 7.08
C LYS A 43 -13.66 -1.60 8.28
N LEU A 44 -12.85 -2.64 8.12
CA LEU A 44 -12.57 -3.59 9.19
C LEU A 44 -11.57 -2.96 10.17
N PRO A 45 -11.72 -3.20 11.49
CA PRO A 45 -10.70 -2.81 12.45
C PRO A 45 -9.40 -3.58 12.17
N LEU A 46 -8.27 -3.01 12.58
CA LEU A 46 -6.93 -3.63 12.41
C LEU A 46 -6.82 -5.02 13.04
N THR A 47 -7.70 -5.37 13.98
CA THR A 47 -7.76 -6.68 14.64
C THR A 47 -8.52 -7.74 13.84
N GLN A 48 -9.17 -7.38 12.73
CA GLN A 48 -10.04 -8.25 11.94
C GLN A 48 -9.69 -8.22 10.45
N LEU A 49 -8.42 -7.94 10.12
CA LEU A 49 -7.95 -7.94 8.75
C LEU A 49 -7.91 -9.38 8.19
N PRO A 50 -8.19 -9.59 6.90
CA PRO A 50 -7.99 -10.86 6.22
C PRO A 50 -6.58 -11.39 6.44
N THR A 51 -6.46 -12.71 6.44
CA THR A 51 -5.18 -13.39 6.67
C THR A 51 -4.12 -12.94 5.66
N GLU A 52 -4.50 -12.77 4.40
CA GLU A 52 -3.59 -12.35 3.33
C GLU A 52 -3.01 -10.96 3.64
N ILE A 53 -3.87 -10.00 4.02
CA ILE A 53 -3.43 -8.65 4.37
C ILE A 53 -2.59 -8.64 5.63
N THR A 54 -2.99 -9.39 6.66
CA THR A 54 -2.21 -9.51 7.90
C THR A 54 -0.81 -10.06 7.61
N THR A 55 -0.70 -10.99 6.67
CA THR A 55 0.58 -11.60 6.29
C THR A 55 1.46 -10.60 5.53
N ILE A 56 0.89 -9.87 4.57
CA ILE A 56 1.58 -8.78 3.86
C ILE A 56 2.06 -7.72 4.86
N GLN A 57 1.20 -7.28 5.78
CA GLN A 57 1.52 -6.28 6.80
C GLN A 57 2.69 -6.72 7.68
N LYS A 58 2.71 -7.96 8.16
CA LYS A 58 3.80 -8.50 8.99
C LYS A 58 5.12 -8.57 8.22
N THR A 59 5.09 -9.01 6.97
CA THR A 59 6.29 -9.05 6.12
C THR A 59 6.82 -7.64 5.84
N ALA A 60 5.94 -6.70 5.51
CA ALA A 60 6.30 -5.30 5.31
C ALA A 60 6.90 -4.67 6.57
N ASP A 61 6.33 -4.92 7.75
CA ASP A 61 6.88 -4.41 9.00
C ASP A 61 8.25 -5.01 9.32
N LYS A 62 8.46 -6.31 9.06
CA LYS A 62 9.77 -6.96 9.22
C LYS A 62 10.83 -6.33 8.30
N LEU A 63 10.51 -6.11 7.03
CA LEU A 63 11.42 -5.45 6.06
C LEU A 63 11.73 -4.02 6.49
N ARG A 64 10.70 -3.26 6.89
CA ARG A 64 10.87 -1.91 7.43
C ARG A 64 11.74 -1.92 8.69
N GLN A 65 11.58 -2.89 9.60
CA GLN A 65 12.40 -3.02 10.81
C GLN A 65 13.86 -3.29 10.48
N GLN A 66 14.13 -4.17 9.52
CA GLN A 66 15.49 -4.43 9.04
C GLN A 66 16.13 -3.18 8.43
N GLN A 67 15.35 -2.34 7.75
CA GLN A 67 15.86 -1.15 7.08
C GLN A 67 16.10 0.04 8.01
N VAL A 68 15.19 0.32 8.94
CA VAL A 68 15.21 1.57 9.74
C VAL A 68 15.08 1.38 11.26
N GLY A 69 14.94 0.15 11.76
CA GLY A 69 14.76 -0.12 13.20
C GLY A 69 13.50 0.50 13.79
N ASP A 70 13.41 0.68 15.10
CA ASP A 70 12.16 1.15 15.74
C ASP A 70 12.07 2.68 15.89
N THR A 71 13.07 3.42 15.39
CA THR A 71 13.08 4.88 15.50
C THR A 71 12.07 5.49 14.54
N ILE A 72 11.07 6.17 15.09
CA ILE A 72 10.08 6.91 14.30
C ILE A 72 10.50 8.38 14.20
N THR A 73 10.63 8.87 12.98
CA THR A 73 10.94 10.27 12.68
C THR A 73 9.69 11.02 12.23
N TYR A 74 9.62 12.32 12.49
CA TYR A 74 8.55 13.19 12.00
C TYR A 74 9.13 14.50 11.47
N VAL A 75 8.40 15.14 10.55
CA VAL A 75 8.77 16.45 10.00
C VAL A 75 7.75 17.48 10.47
N ILE A 76 8.22 18.54 11.13
CA ILE A 76 7.38 19.72 11.40
C ILE A 76 7.26 20.52 10.11
N ASN A 77 6.21 20.24 9.35
CA ASN A 77 5.97 20.91 8.07
C ASN A 77 5.29 22.27 8.29
N ARG A 78 5.88 23.35 7.75
CA ARG A 78 5.28 24.68 7.67
C ARG A 78 5.11 25.05 6.20
N ASN A 79 4.18 24.38 5.53
CA ASN A 79 3.89 24.67 4.15
C ASN A 79 3.03 25.94 4.05
N ILE A 80 3.50 26.93 3.29
CA ILE A 80 2.74 28.14 2.96
C ILE A 80 2.21 27.98 1.53
N ASN A 81 0.91 27.77 1.40
CA ASN A 81 0.23 27.81 0.11
C ASN A 81 -0.14 29.27 -0.20
N PHE A 82 0.76 29.98 -0.89
CA PHE A 82 0.58 31.40 -1.20
C PHE A 82 -0.65 31.70 -2.07
N THR A 83 -1.14 30.71 -2.82
CA THR A 83 -2.38 30.78 -3.59
C THR A 83 -3.06 29.41 -3.65
N ASN A 84 -4.39 29.41 -3.69
CA ASN A 84 -5.21 28.25 -4.03
C ASN A 84 -5.91 28.42 -5.39
N ILE A 85 -5.57 29.46 -6.14
CA ILE A 85 -6.07 29.73 -7.49
C ILE A 85 -5.26 28.89 -8.46
N CYS A 86 -5.94 28.07 -9.26
CA CYS A 86 -5.32 27.17 -10.20
C CYS A 86 -6.18 27.07 -11.46
N GLU A 87 -5.57 27.19 -12.64
CA GLU A 87 -6.22 27.00 -13.95
C GLU A 87 -6.37 25.51 -14.33
N GLN A 88 -5.86 24.60 -13.49
CA GLN A 88 -5.87 23.16 -13.77
C GLN A 88 -7.17 22.51 -13.25
N HIS A 89 -7.67 21.52 -13.99
CA HIS A 89 -8.93 20.84 -13.69
C HIS A 89 -8.75 19.42 -13.13
N CYS A 90 -7.79 19.22 -12.22
CA CYS A 90 -7.57 17.92 -11.59
C CYS A 90 -8.81 17.45 -10.81
N SER A 91 -9.43 16.33 -11.21
CA SER A 91 -10.69 15.82 -10.66
C SER A 91 -10.64 15.47 -9.16
N PHE A 92 -9.44 15.28 -8.62
CA PHE A 92 -9.20 14.92 -7.21
C PHE A 92 -8.75 16.12 -6.36
N CYS A 93 -8.46 17.28 -6.96
CA CYS A 93 -7.83 18.38 -6.24
C CYS A 93 -8.86 19.38 -5.69
N ALA A 94 -8.75 19.75 -4.41
CA ALA A 94 -9.64 20.72 -3.76
C ALA A 94 -9.52 22.17 -4.30
N PHE A 95 -8.42 22.48 -4.99
CA PHE A 95 -8.21 23.80 -5.61
C PHE A 95 -8.79 23.92 -7.02
N ARG A 96 -9.32 22.83 -7.59
CA ARG A 96 -10.01 22.88 -8.89
C ARG A 96 -11.19 23.86 -8.84
N ARG A 97 -11.33 24.66 -9.89
CA ARG A 97 -12.49 25.52 -10.18
C ARG A 97 -12.89 25.28 -11.63
N ASP A 98 -14.18 25.13 -11.89
CA ASP A 98 -14.73 24.89 -13.23
C ASP A 98 -15.54 26.09 -13.74
N GLU A 99 -15.38 27.24 -13.08
CA GLU A 99 -16.00 28.53 -13.41
C GLU A 99 -15.18 29.29 -14.46
#